data_AF-A0AAD7CTC1-F1
#
_entry.id   AF-A0AAD7CTC1-F1
#
_cell.length_a   1.000
_cell.length_b   1.000
_cell.length_c   1.000
_cell.angle_alpha   90.00
_cell.angle_beta   90.00
_cell.angle_gamma   90.00
#
_symmetry.space_group_name_H-M   'P 1'
#
loop_
_entity.id
_entity.type
_entity.pdbx_description
1 polymer ?
#
loop_
_entity_poly.entity_id
_entity_poly.type
_entity_poly.pdbx_seq_one_letter_code
_entity_poly.pdbx_strand_id
1 'polypeptide(L)'
;MSLQQITEALQSYPELALLDFHGLNLLIRYASLARKDIDFAQVNQLDRPAFLPPPVVRLLATALGEKDTRWIEACWSAFGGLVWSQPLVSPTNDEILAFNNASLCHQTSFRHLYPPVHSARGPDGIILESKIP
;
A
#
# COMPACT_ATOMS: atom_id res chain seq x y z
N MET A 1 -1.23 12.97 8.83
CA MET A 1 -0.88 12.29 10.09
C MET A 1 -0.72 13.35 11.18
N SER A 2 -1.31 13.16 12.36
CA SER A 2 -1.18 14.12 13.48
C SER A 2 -0.01 13.77 14.40
N LEU A 3 0.53 14.74 15.14
CA LEU A 3 1.60 14.52 16.13
C LEU A 3 1.18 13.57 17.26
N GLN A 4 -0.09 13.60 17.65
CA GLN A 4 -0.64 12.71 18.67
C GLN A 4 -0.55 11.24 18.22
N GLN A 5 -0.98 10.93 16.99
CA GLN A 5 -0.90 9.58 16.42
C GLN A 5 0.53 9.04 16.35
N ILE A 6 1.50 9.93 16.08
CA ILE A 6 2.92 9.55 16.03
C ILE A 6 3.43 9.24 17.43
N THR A 7 3.05 10.05 18.40
CA THR A 7 3.48 9.87 19.79
C THR A 7 2.93 8.57 20.37
N GLU A 8 1.65 8.26 20.13
CA GLU A 8 1.01 6.99 20.52
C GLU A 8 1.67 5.78 19.84
N ALA A 9 2.00 5.89 18.56
CA ALA A 9 2.72 4.86 17.83
C ALA A 9 4.13 4.63 18.37
N LEU A 10 4.89 5.70 18.66
CA LEU A 10 6.23 5.62 19.23
C LEU A 10 6.25 5.05 20.66
N GLN A 11 5.19 5.26 21.43
CA GLN A 11 5.04 4.63 22.75
C GLN A 11 4.82 3.12 22.64
N SER A 12 4.08 2.67 21.63
CA SER A 12 3.76 1.25 21.42
C SER A 12 4.85 0.51 20.64
N TYR A 13 5.60 1.22 19.80
CA TYR A 13 6.64 0.70 18.91
C TYR A 13 7.85 1.66 18.94
N PRO A 14 8.65 1.65 20.01
CA PRO A 14 9.77 2.59 20.20
C PRO A 14 10.86 2.47 19.14
N GLU A 15 10.97 1.33 18.47
CA GLU A 15 11.85 1.13 17.33
C GLU A 15 11.57 2.16 16.22
N LEU A 16 10.31 2.56 16.02
CA LEU A 16 9.91 3.49 14.95
C LEU A 16 10.52 4.89 15.12
N ALA A 17 11.11 5.20 16.28
CA ALA A 17 11.85 6.44 16.51
C ALA A 17 13.11 6.55 15.62
N LEU A 18 13.60 5.42 15.10
CA LEU A 18 14.74 5.38 14.18
C LEU A 18 14.37 5.77 12.75
N LEU A 19 13.07 5.74 12.40
CA LEU A 19 12.58 6.19 11.10
C LEU A 19 12.40 7.71 11.11
N ASP A 20 12.85 8.36 10.05
CA ASP A 20 12.58 9.77 9.87
C ASP A 20 11.08 10.00 9.56
N PHE A 21 10.59 11.19 9.92
CA PHE A 21 9.19 11.55 9.68
C PHE A 21 8.83 11.49 8.19
N HIS A 22 9.81 11.70 7.31
CA HIS A 22 9.63 11.59 5.87
C HIS A 22 9.35 10.16 5.43
N GLY A 23 10.15 9.18 5.87
CA GLY A 23 9.97 7.76 5.60
C GLY A 23 8.64 7.22 6.12
N LEU A 24 8.20 7.65 7.30
CA LEU A 24 6.88 7.29 7.83
C LEU A 24 5.73 7.80 6.96
N ASN A 25 5.80 9.05 6.47
CA ASN A 25 4.77 9.58 5.56
C ASN A 25 4.79 8.86 4.21
N LEU A 26 5.96 8.57 3.66
CA LEU A 26 6.08 7.80 2.42
C LEU A 26 5.51 6.39 2.58
N LEU A 27 5.75 5.73 3.71
CA LEU A 27 5.19 4.41 3.98
C LEU A 27 3.67 4.45 4.01
N ILE A 28 3.07 5.40 4.75
CA ILE A 28 1.62 5.56 4.82
C ILE A 28 1.05 5.84 3.43
N ARG A 29 1.72 6.71 2.67
CA ARG A 29 1.32 7.07 1.31
C ARG A 29 1.36 5.86 0.38
N TYR A 30 2.47 5.14 0.34
CA TYR A 30 2.66 3.97 -0.52
C TYR A 30 1.75 2.81 -0.11
N ALA A 31 1.58 2.56 1.19
CA ALA A 31 0.62 1.57 1.68
C ALA A 31 -0.82 1.94 1.29
N SER A 32 -1.17 3.23 1.27
CA SER A 32 -2.47 3.71 0.80
C SER A 32 -2.67 3.49 -0.70
N LEU A 33 -1.61 3.66 -1.50
CA LEU A 33 -1.63 3.35 -2.94
C LEU A 33 -1.77 1.85 -3.21
N ALA A 34 -1.11 1.03 -2.39
CA ALA A 34 -1.18 -0.43 -2.43
C ALA A 34 -2.45 -1.00 -1.77
N ARG A 35 -3.32 -0.16 -1.19
CA ARG A 35 -4.48 -0.63 -0.42
C ARG A 35 -5.42 -1.52 -1.24
N LYS A 36 -5.60 -1.19 -2.53
CA LYS A 36 -6.44 -1.99 -3.44
C LYS A 36 -5.88 -3.40 -3.64
N ASP A 37 -4.56 -3.55 -3.72
CA ASP A 37 -3.88 -4.84 -3.82
C ASP A 37 -4.02 -5.65 -2.54
N ILE A 38 -3.86 -4.97 -1.40
CA ILE A 38 -4.02 -5.57 -0.10
C ILE A 38 -5.45 -6.11 0.05
N ASP A 39 -6.45 -5.32 -0.35
CA ASP A 39 -7.87 -5.66 -0.30
C ASP A 39 -8.23 -6.80 -1.27
N PHE A 40 -7.66 -6.80 -2.48
CA PHE A 40 -7.84 -7.88 -3.46
C PHE A 40 -7.23 -9.21 -2.99
N ALA A 41 -6.12 -9.16 -2.25
CA ALA A 41 -5.48 -10.35 -1.68
C ALA A 41 -6.23 -10.93 -0.46
N GLN A 42 -7.23 -10.23 0.09
CA GLN A 42 -7.98 -10.67 1.26
C GLN A 42 -9.23 -11.47 0.88
N VAL A 43 -9.45 -12.57 1.60
CA VAL A 43 -10.69 -13.36 1.52
C VAL A 43 -11.90 -12.57 2.08
N ASN A 44 -11.66 -11.68 3.04
CA ASN A 44 -12.67 -10.81 3.65
C ASN A 44 -12.31 -9.34 3.45
N GLN A 45 -13.00 -8.67 2.52
CA GLN A 45 -12.73 -7.29 2.04
C GLN A 45 -13.22 -6.17 2.98
N LEU A 46 -13.63 -6.49 4.22
CA LEU A 46 -14.28 -5.53 5.11
C LEU A 46 -13.33 -4.93 6.14
N ASP A 47 -12.23 -5.62 6.47
CA ASP A 47 -11.34 -5.25 7.56
C ASP A 47 -9.87 -5.15 7.10
N ARG A 48 -9.13 -4.27 7.77
CA ARG A 48 -7.67 -4.20 7.63
C ARG A 48 -7.07 -5.57 7.90
N PRO A 49 -6.15 -6.07 7.06
CA PRO A 49 -5.46 -7.29 7.40
C PRO A 49 -4.55 -7.07 8.61
N ALA A 50 -4.49 -8.09 9.47
CA ALA A 50 -3.55 -8.12 10.58
C ALA A 50 -2.10 -8.04 10.08
N PHE A 51 -1.81 -8.64 8.93
CA PHE A 51 -0.50 -8.69 8.31
C PHE A 51 -0.57 -8.33 6.82
N LEU A 52 0.42 -7.57 6.34
CA LEU A 52 0.53 -7.28 4.92
C LEU A 52 0.89 -8.55 4.14
N PRO A 53 0.36 -8.73 2.92
CA PRO A 53 0.83 -9.79 2.03
C PRO A 53 2.34 -9.67 1.79
N PRO A 54 3.11 -10.76 1.81
CA PRO A 54 4.57 -10.72 1.63
C PRO A 54 5.05 -9.96 0.36
N PRO A 55 4.35 -10.03 -0.79
CA PRO A 55 4.71 -9.21 -1.96
C PRO A 55 4.61 -7.71 -1.70
N VAL A 56 3.58 -7.27 -0.97
CA VAL A 56 3.37 -5.85 -0.62
C VAL A 56 4.45 -5.39 0.35
N VAL A 57 4.80 -6.21 1.35
CA VAL A 57 5.88 -5.90 2.30
C VAL A 57 7.20 -5.67 1.56
N ARG A 58 7.58 -6.58 0.66
CA ARG A 58 8.82 -6.45 -0.12
C ARG A 58 8.81 -5.23 -1.04
N LEU A 59 7.66 -4.94 -1.65
CA LEU A 59 7.52 -3.78 -2.52
C LEU A 59 7.66 -2.48 -1.74
N LEU A 60 7.00 -2.36 -0.59
CA LEU A 60 7.09 -1.17 0.28
C LEU A 60 8.51 -0.99 0.80
N ALA A 61 9.17 -2.06 1.25
CA ALA A 61 10.58 -2.02 1.65
C ALA A 61 11.46 -1.49 0.51
N THR A 62 11.31 -2.05 -0.69
CA THR A 62 12.08 -1.63 -1.87
C THR A 62 11.82 -0.17 -2.25
N ALA A 63 10.55 0.27 -2.24
CA ALA A 63 10.16 1.64 -2.59
C ALA A 63 10.68 2.69 -1.59
N LEU A 64 10.86 2.29 -0.33
CA LEU A 64 11.43 3.15 0.72
C LEU A 64 12.96 3.07 0.77
N GLY A 65 13.60 2.24 -0.07
CA GLY A 65 15.04 1.98 0.00
C GLY A 65 15.45 1.18 1.23
N GLU A 66 14.49 0.61 1.94
CA GLU A 66 14.69 -0.15 3.18
C GLU A 66 14.97 -1.63 2.87
N LYS A 67 15.96 -2.18 3.56
CA LYS A 67 16.38 -3.59 3.38
C LYS A 67 15.73 -4.53 4.39
N ASP A 68 15.29 -4.01 5.54
CA ASP A 68 14.69 -4.81 6.60
C ASP A 68 13.17 -4.66 6.59
N THR A 69 12.49 -5.76 6.22
CA THR A 69 11.03 -5.82 6.13
C THR A 69 10.33 -5.74 7.49
N ARG A 70 11.05 -5.98 8.60
CA ARG A 70 10.48 -5.88 9.95
C ARG A 70 9.99 -4.46 10.26
N TRP A 71 10.67 -3.45 9.71
CA TRP A 71 10.23 -2.05 9.82
C TRP A 71 8.88 -1.82 9.19
N ILE A 72 8.65 -2.40 8.01
CA ILE A 72 7.38 -2.29 7.29
C ILE A 72 6.26 -2.94 8.08
N GLU A 73 6.50 -4.10 8.69
CA GLU A 73 5.52 -4.81 9.51
C GLU A 73 5.21 -4.07 10.83
N ALA A 74 6.22 -3.51 11.49
CA ALA A 74 6.02 -2.67 12.68
C ALA A 74 5.22 -1.41 12.33
N CYS A 75 5.56 -0.74 11.23
CA CYS A 75 4.83 0.41 10.73
C CYS A 75 3.38 0.07 10.36
N TRP A 76 3.15 -1.10 9.75
CA TRP A 76 1.79 -1.56 9.45
C TRP A 76 0.98 -1.83 10.71
N SER A 77 1.61 -2.43 11.72
CA SER A 77 0.97 -2.69 13.00
C SER A 77 0.50 -1.39 13.65
N ALA A 78 1.38 -0.37 13.69
CA ALA A 78 1.12 0.94 14.25
C ALA A 78 0.15 1.80 13.43
N PHE A 79 0.35 1.89 12.11
CA PHE A 79 -0.31 2.88 11.25
C PHE A 79 -1.27 2.28 10.22
N GLY A 80 -1.37 0.96 10.11
CA GLY A 80 -2.24 0.32 9.12
C GLY A 80 -3.72 0.71 9.30
N GLY A 81 -4.15 0.98 10.53
CA GLY A 81 -5.51 1.49 10.78
C GLY A 81 -5.74 2.88 10.18
N LEU A 82 -4.72 3.75 10.24
CA LEU A 82 -4.74 5.05 9.60
C LEU A 82 -4.82 4.90 8.08
N VAL A 83 -4.01 4.02 7.48
CA VAL A 83 -4.05 3.72 6.03
C VAL A 83 -5.44 3.22 5.60
N TRP A 84 -6.07 2.37 6.41
CA TRP A 84 -7.39 1.81 6.11
C TRP A 84 -8.52 2.84 6.25
N SER A 85 -8.40 3.77 7.20
CA SER A 85 -9.41 4.82 7.45
C SER A 85 -9.40 5.97 6.44
N GLN A 86 -8.30 6.16 5.70
CA GLN A 86 -8.16 7.28 4.76
C GLN A 86 -8.90 7.01 3.44
N PRO A 87 -9.32 8.05 2.70
CA PRO A 87 -9.83 7.86 1.34
C PRO A 87 -8.75 7.29 0.42
N LEU A 88 -9.16 6.53 -0.60
CA LEU A 88 -8.25 6.06 -1.64
C LEU A 88 -7.56 7.24 -2.28
N VAL A 89 -6.25 7.13 -2.44
CA VAL A 89 -5.43 8.23 -2.93
C VAL A 89 -5.01 7.97 -4.37
N SER A 90 -5.09 8.99 -5.21
CA SER A 90 -4.60 8.90 -6.59
C SER A 90 -3.07 9.05 -6.60
N PRO A 91 -2.34 8.14 -7.26
CA PRO A 91 -0.89 8.20 -7.37
C PRO A 91 -0.45 9.33 -8.30
N THR A 92 0.70 9.96 -8.02
CA THR A 92 1.39 10.86 -8.95
C THR A 92 2.25 10.08 -9.95
N ASN A 93 2.69 10.72 -11.03
CA ASN A 93 3.58 10.08 -12.01
C ASN A 93 4.90 9.61 -11.40
N ASP A 94 5.48 10.39 -10.48
CA ASP A 94 6.72 10.02 -9.79
C ASP A 94 6.51 8.80 -8.87
N GLU A 95 5.37 8.73 -8.18
CA GLU A 95 5.00 7.58 -7.35
C GLU A 95 4.78 6.32 -8.21
N ILE A 96 4.14 6.46 -9.37
CA ILE A 96 3.97 5.36 -10.33
C ILE A 96 5.34 4.86 -10.82
N LEU A 97 6.28 5.76 -11.13
CA LEU A 97 7.63 5.40 -11.56
C LEU A 97 8.40 4.70 -10.44
N ALA A 98 8.36 5.23 -9.22
CA ALA A 98 9.00 4.63 -8.05
C ALA A 98 8.45 3.22 -7.78
N PHE A 99 7.13 3.06 -7.80
CA PHE A 99 6.49 1.76 -7.67
C PHE A 99 6.89 0.81 -8.79
N ASN A 100 6.83 1.23 -10.06
CA ASN A 100 7.21 0.38 -11.19
C ASN A 100 8.67 -0.08 -11.09
N ASN A 101 9.59 0.81 -10.73
CA ASN A 101 11.00 0.47 -10.53
C ASN A 101 11.18 -0.54 -9.39
N ALA A 102 10.47 -0.38 -8.28
CA ALA A 102 10.47 -1.35 -7.18
C ALA A 102 9.82 -2.69 -7.59
N SER A 103 8.79 -2.66 -8.43
CA SER A 103 8.04 -3.82 -8.90
C SER A 103 8.87 -4.74 -9.80
N LEU A 104 9.74 -4.16 -10.63
CA LEU A 104 10.61 -4.88 -11.58
C LEU A 104 11.52 -5.90 -10.88
N CYS A 105 12.03 -5.57 -9.69
CA CYS A 105 12.86 -6.48 -8.88
C CYS A 105 12.12 -7.73 -8.41
N HIS A 106 10.79 -7.71 -8.38
CA HIS A 106 9.94 -8.80 -7.89
C HIS A 106 9.14 -9.49 -9.00
N GLN A 107 9.48 -9.25 -10.28
CA GLN A 107 8.72 -9.70 -11.46
C GLN A 107 7.26 -9.24 -11.46
N THR A 108 6.97 -8.11 -10.81
CA THR A 108 5.65 -7.49 -10.80
C THR A 108 5.73 -6.16 -11.55
N SER A 109 4.60 -5.53 -11.86
CA SER A 109 4.57 -4.16 -12.36
C SER A 109 3.49 -3.38 -11.62
N PHE A 110 3.54 -2.04 -11.63
CA PHE A 110 2.40 -1.23 -11.15
C PHE A 110 1.11 -1.60 -11.89
N ARG A 111 1.22 -2.09 -13.13
CA ARG A 111 0.12 -2.63 -13.96
C ARG A 111 -0.29 -4.07 -13.62
N HIS A 112 0.47 -4.80 -12.81
CA HIS A 112 0.05 -6.09 -12.23
C HIS A 112 -0.51 -5.92 -10.81
N LEU A 113 -0.24 -4.78 -10.18
CA LEU A 113 -0.95 -4.28 -9.00
C LEU A 113 -2.28 -3.61 -9.41
N TYR A 114 -2.26 -2.90 -10.53
CA TYR A 114 -3.43 -2.38 -11.23
C TYR A 114 -3.56 -3.07 -12.58
N PRO A 115 -4.09 -4.32 -12.66
CA PRO A 115 -4.47 -4.86 -13.96
C PRO A 115 -5.38 -3.84 -14.65
N PRO A 116 -5.22 -3.57 -15.96
CA PRO A 116 -6.15 -2.71 -16.64
C PRO A 116 -7.53 -3.29 -16.40
N VAL A 117 -8.40 -2.52 -15.74
CA VAL A 117 -9.82 -2.84 -15.71
C VAL A 117 -10.21 -2.81 -17.18
N HIS A 118 -10.37 -3.98 -17.79
CA HIS A 118 -10.89 -4.06 -19.14
C HIS A 118 -12.31 -3.51 -19.04
N SER A 119 -12.46 -2.23 -19.35
CA SER A 119 -13.75 -1.65 -19.64
C SER A 119 -14.21 -2.31 -20.93
N ALA A 120 -14.86 -3.46 -20.83
CA ALA A 120 -15.55 -4.02 -21.97
C ALA A 120 -16.69 -3.04 -22.27
N ARG A 121 -16.53 -2.27 -23.35
CA ARG A 121 -17.58 -1.41 -23.87
C ARG A 121 -18.63 -2.35 -24.45
N GLY A 122 -19.77 -2.47 -23.78
CA GLY A 122 -20.91 -3.18 -24.35
C GLY A 122 -21.30 -2.54 -25.70
N PRO A 123 -22.01 -3.26 -26.58
CA PRO A 123 -22.48 -2.73 -27.86
C PRO A 123 -23.31 -1.43 -27.72
N ASP A 124 -23.87 -1.18 -26.53
CA ASP A 124 -24.69 0.00 -26.21
C ASP A 124 -23.92 1.13 -25.48
N GLY A 125 -22.59 1.02 -25.34
CA GLY A 125 -21.77 2.06 -24.70
C GLY A 125 -21.77 2.06 -23.18
N ILE A 126 -22.42 1.08 -22.54
CA ILE A 126 -22.42 0.90 -21.08
C ILE A 126 -21.12 0.21 -20.63
N ILE A 127 -20.46 0.76 -19.62
CA ILE A 127 -19.28 0.16 -18.98
C ILE A 127 -19.78 -0.91 -18.01
N LEU A 128 -19.51 -2.18 -18.32
CA LEU A 128 -19.79 -3.30 -17.43
C LEU A 128 -18.50 -3.63 -16.64
N GLU A 129 -18.51 -3.37 -15.34
CA GLU A 129 -17.46 -3.83 -14.43
C GLU A 129 -17.70 -5.30 -14.09
N SER A 130 -16.96 -6.21 -14.74
CA SER A 130 -17.02 -7.64 -14.41
C SER A 130 -15.85 -8.02 -13.51
N LYS A 131 -16.14 -8.49 -12.29
CA LYS A 131 -15.19 -9.24 -11.46
C LYS A 131 -15.04 -10.64 -12.04
N ILE A 132 -13.81 -11.09 -12.30
CA ILE A 132 -13.54 -12.50 -12.67
C ILE A 132 -13.42 -13.30 -11.37
N PRO A 133 -14.05 -14.49 -11.26
CA PRO A 133 -14.07 -15.35 -10.07
C PRO A 133 -12.70 -15.89 -9.64
#